data_AF-A0A3N5SWP0-F1
#
_entry.id   AF-A0A3N5SWP0-F1
#
_cell.length_a   1.000
_cell.length_b   1.000
_cell.length_c   1.000
_cell.angle_alpha   90.00
_cell.angle_beta   90.00
_cell.angle_gamma   90.00
#
_symmetry.space_group_name_H-M   'P 1'
#
loop_
_entity.id
_entity.type
_entity.pdbx_description
1 polymer ?
#
loop_
_entity_poly.entity_id
_entity_poly.type
_entity_poly.pdbx_seq_one_letter_code
_entity_poly.pdbx_strand_id
1 'polypeptide(L)' 'MEKLLRCRDFGVDCDFEACGETPEETFKTAVDHARAIHGLKDIPEGDLRRARARIQDAFCVPKGGYNPGGGAFY' A
#
# COMPACT_ATOMS: atom_id res chain seq x y z
N MET A 1 -7.08 15.53 -0.06
CA MET A 1 -6.85 14.61 1.07
C MET A 1 -5.95 13.52 0.56
N GLU A 2 -4.99 13.10 1.37
CA GLU A 2 -4.06 12.04 1.03
C GLU A 2 -4.79 10.71 0.87
N LYS A 3 -4.13 9.79 0.17
CA LYS A 3 -4.64 8.47 -0.19
C LYS A 3 -3.86 7.41 0.56
N LEU A 4 -4.59 6.55 1.26
CA LEU A 4 -4.01 5.53 2.13
C LEU A 4 -4.52 4.13 1.79
N LEU A 5 -3.60 3.17 1.78
CA LEU A 5 -3.90 1.75 1.66
C LEU A 5 -3.10 0.99 2.71
N ARG A 6 -3.78 0.17 3.53
CA ARG A 6 -3.14 -0.61 4.58
C ARG A 6 -3.04 -2.07 4.18
N CYS A 7 -1.88 -2.68 4.35
CA CYS A 7 -1.70 -4.09 4.07
C CYS A 7 -2.65 -4.97 4.92
N ARG A 8 -2.82 -4.63 6.22
CA ARG A 8 -3.74 -5.34 7.11
C ARG A 8 -5.18 -5.44 6.59
N ASP A 9 -5.64 -4.50 5.76
CA ASP A 9 -7.00 -4.55 5.19
C ASP A 9 -7.19 -5.74 4.23
N PHE A 10 -6.10 -6.35 3.75
CA PHE A 10 -6.11 -7.56 2.90
C PHE A 10 -6.01 -8.85 3.71
N GLY A 11 -5.94 -8.78 5.05
CA GLY A 11 -5.79 -9.94 5.92
C GLY A 11 -4.36 -10.49 5.98
N VAL A 12 -3.36 -9.72 5.54
CA VAL A 12 -1.95 -10.06 5.73
C VAL A 12 -1.45 -9.51 7.07
N ASP A 13 -0.55 -10.24 7.71
CA ASP A 13 0.14 -9.80 8.92
C ASP A 13 1.29 -8.85 8.52
N CYS A 14 0.93 -7.62 8.15
CA CYS A 14 1.87 -6.59 7.71
C CYS A 14 1.35 -5.19 8.03
N ASP A 15 2.17 -4.42 8.73
CA ASP A 15 1.83 -3.08 9.26
C ASP A 15 2.11 -1.96 8.27
N PHE A 16 2.49 -2.32 7.05
CA PHE A 16 2.80 -1.35 6.03
C PHE A 16 1.56 -0.58 5.58
N GLU A 17 1.74 0.74 5.50
CA GLU A 17 0.76 1.66 4.96
C GLU A 17 1.35 2.37 3.74
N ALA A 18 0.70 2.24 2.60
CA ALA A 18 1.02 3.03 1.41
C ALA A 18 0.27 4.36 1.47
N CYS A 19 1.02 5.46 1.40
CA CYS A 19 0.54 6.83 1.48
C CYS A 19 0.96 7.63 0.24
N GLY A 20 0.04 8.41 -0.34
CA GLY A 20 0.30 9.20 -1.54
C GLY A 20 -0.69 10.36 -1.69
N GLU A 21 -0.45 11.25 -2.65
CA GLU A 21 -1.40 12.33 -2.98
C GLU A 21 -2.50 11.83 -3.90
N THR A 22 -2.15 10.83 -4.71
CA THR A 22 -3.04 10.25 -5.72
C THR A 22 -3.26 8.75 -5.47
N PRO A 23 -4.42 8.21 -5.89
CA PRO A 23 -4.65 6.77 -5.85
C PRO A 23 -3.58 5.98 -6.59
N GLU A 24 -3.05 6.52 -7.68
CA GLU A 24 -2.03 5.90 -8.52
C GLU A 24 -0.70 5.74 -7.77
N GLU A 25 -0.24 6.78 -7.06
CA GLU A 25 0.97 6.73 -6.23
C GLU A 25 0.80 5.71 -5.11
N THR A 26 -0.29 5.81 -4.33
CA THR A 26 -0.59 4.89 -3.23
C THR A 26 -0.67 3.45 -3.73
N PHE A 27 -1.30 3.23 -4.88
CA PHE A 27 -1.39 1.90 -5.48
C PHE A 27 -0.02 1.38 -5.92
N LYS A 28 0.80 2.20 -6.58
CA LYS A 28 2.15 1.82 -6.99
C LYS A 28 3.00 1.40 -5.79
N THR A 29 3.01 2.21 -4.73
CA THR A 29 3.74 1.94 -3.49
C THR A 29 3.28 0.62 -2.84
N ALA A 30 1.97 0.36 -2.80
CA ALA A 30 1.44 -0.91 -2.28
C ALA A 30 1.86 -2.13 -3.11
N VAL A 31 1.86 -2.03 -4.44
CA VAL A 31 2.29 -3.10 -5.34
C VAL A 31 3.79 -3.37 -5.22
N ASP A 32 4.61 -2.32 -5.16
CA ASP A 32 6.06 -2.44 -5.00
C ASP A 32 6.40 -3.11 -3.67
N HIS A 33 5.71 -2.73 -2.59
CA HIS A 33 5.82 -3.39 -1.29
C HIS A 33 5.40 -4.86 -1.35
N ALA A 34 4.24 -5.16 -1.94
CA ALA A 34 3.75 -6.53 -2.08
C ALA A 34 4.74 -7.44 -2.83
N ARG A 35 5.40 -6.91 -3.86
CA ARG A 35 6.45 -7.61 -4.61
C ARG A 35 7.73 -7.81 -3.80
N ALA A 36 8.21 -6.75 -3.14
CA ALA A 36 9.49 -6.75 -2.45
C ALA A 36 9.46 -7.52 -1.12
N ILE A 37 8.40 -7.36 -0.34
CA ILE A 37 8.29 -7.91 1.03
C ILE A 37 7.57 -9.25 1.05
N HIS A 38 6.53 -9.42 0.22
CA HIS A 38 5.73 -10.65 0.19
C HIS A 38 6.03 -11.55 -1.00
N GLY A 39 6.96 -11.17 -1.90
CA GLY A 39 7.37 -12.00 -3.04
C GLY A 39 6.28 -12.19 -4.09
N LEU A 40 5.25 -11.35 -4.11
CA LEU A 40 4.10 -11.46 -5.01
C LEU A 40 4.46 -10.93 -6.41
N LYS A 41 5.23 -11.71 -7.17
CA LYS A 41 5.70 -11.33 -8.52
C LYS A 41 4.55 -11.15 -9.51
N ASP A 42 3.61 -12.08 -9.52
CA ASP A 42 2.37 -12.03 -10.31
C ASP A 42 1.17 -11.86 -9.39
N ILE A 43 0.67 -10.63 -9.29
CA ILE A 43 -0.54 -10.31 -8.53
C ILE A 43 -1.74 -10.43 -9.50
N PRO A 44 -2.71 -11.32 -9.24
CA PRO A 44 -3.89 -11.46 -10.08
C PRO A 44 -4.65 -10.14 -10.25
N GLU A 45 -5.26 -9.91 -11.42
CA GLU A 45 -6.02 -8.68 -11.70
C GLU A 45 -7.15 -8.44 -10.68
N GLY A 46 -7.77 -9.53 -10.19
CA GLY A 46 -8.77 -9.47 -9.13
C GLY A 46 -8.24 -8.82 -7.85
N ASP A 47 -7.00 -9.13 -7.46
CA ASP A 47 -6.36 -8.56 -6.27
C ASP A 47 -5.89 -7.13 -6.52
N LEU A 48 -5.41 -6.80 -7.72
CA LEU A 48 -5.11 -5.42 -8.11
C LEU A 48 -6.36 -4.53 -8.06
N ARG A 49 -7.50 -5.04 -8.53
CA ARG A 49 -8.78 -4.33 -8.46
C ARG A 49 -9.23 -4.13 -7.02
N ARG A 50 -9.13 -5.17 -6.18
CA ARG A 50 -9.41 -5.07 -4.75
C ARG A 50 -8.51 -4.06 -4.06
N ALA A 51 -7.24 -4.01 -4.45
CA ALA A 51 -6.28 -3.05 -3.92
C ALA A 51 -6.68 -1.61 -4.22
N ARG A 52 -7.04 -1.31 -5.47
CA ARG A 52 -7.55 0.02 -5.86
C ARG A 52 -8.82 0.41 -5.09
N ALA A 53 -9.75 -0.52 -4.91
CA ALA A 53 -11.01 -0.26 -4.20
C ALA A 53 -10.85 -0.04 -2.68
N ARG A 54 -9.70 -0.40 -2.12
CA ARG A 54 -9.38 -0.25 -0.68
C ARG A 54 -8.63 1.04 -0.36
N ILE A 55 -8.26 1.82 -1.38
CA ILE A 55 -7.65 3.14 -1.20
C ILE A 55 -8.69 4.08 -0.59
N GLN A 56 -8.34 4.67 0.54
CA GLN A 56 -9.21 5.56 1.30
C GLN A 56 -8.64 6.98 1.31
N ASP A 57 -9.53 7.96 1.36
CA ASP A 57 -9.20 9.33 1.72
C ASP A 57 -8.85 9.36 3.22
N ALA A 58 -7.59 9.60 3.55
CA ALA A 58 -7.10 9.66 4.93
C ALA A 58 -5.78 10.44 5.01
N PHE A 59 -5.62 11.22 6.07
CA PHE A 59 -4.34 11.88 6.37
C PHE A 59 -3.27 10.83 6.71
N CYS A 60 -2.11 10.92 6.07
CA CYS A 60 -0.97 10.05 6.34
C CYS A 60 0.35 10.83 6.33
N VAL A 61 1.22 10.54 7.30
CA VAL A 61 2.55 11.14 7.48
C VAL A 61 3.51 10.01 7.86
N PRO A 62 4.58 9.74 7.10
CA PRO A 62 5.07 10.40 5.87
C PRO A 62 4.40 9.91 4.57
N LYS A 63 4.58 10.67 3.47
CA LYS A 63 4.27 10.20 2.10
C LYS A 63 5.21 9.06 1.68
N GLY A 64 4.71 8.13 0.88
CA GLY A 64 5.40 6.91 0.50
C GLY A 64 4.91 5.69 1.27
N GLY A 65 5.73 4.65 1.37
CA GLY A 65 5.43 3.48 2.15
C GLY A 65 5.95 3.61 3.57
N TYR A 66 5.11 3.47 4.59
CA TYR A 66 5.54 3.53 5.98
C TYR A 66 5.36 2.18 6.65
N ASN A 67 6.45 1.61 7.18
CA ASN A 67 6.40 0.48 8.10
C ASN A 67 6.79 0.97 9.51
N PRO A 68 5.88 0.95 10.50
CA PRO A 68 6.17 1.39 11.86
C PRO A 68 7.29 0.58 12.54
N GLY A 69 7.60 -0.62 12.04
CA GLY A 69 8.70 -1.47 12.53
C GLY A 69 9.99 -1.47 11.69
N GLY A 70 10.08 -0.70 10.59
CA GLY A 70 11.14 -0.95 9.59
C GLY A 70 11.49 0.18 8.61
N GLY A 71 11.16 1.44 8.90
CA GLY A 71 11.54 2.59 8.08
C GLY A 71 10.60 2.89 6.91
N ALA A 72 10.82 4.04 6.27
CA ALA A 72 10.03 4.47 5.12
C ALA A 72 10.57 3.85 3.82
N PHE A 73 9.69 3.29 3.00
CA PHE A 73 9.92 2.86 1.63
C PHE A 73 9.57 4.04 0.70
N TYR A 74 10.55 4.52 -0.07
CA TYR A 74 10.44 5.65 -0.99
C TYR A 74 10.06 5.23 -2.41
#